data_AF-W0GXK6-F1
#
_entry.id   AF-W0GXK6-F1
#
_cell.length_a   1.000
_cell.length_b   1.000
_cell.length_c   1.000
_cell.angle_alpha   90.00
_cell.angle_beta   90.00
_cell.angle_gamma   90.00
#
_symmetry.space_group_name_H-M   'P 1'
#
loop_
_entity.id
_entity.type
_entity.pdbx_description
1 polymer ?
#
loop_
_entity_poly.entity_id
_entity_poly.type
_entity_poly.pdbx_seq_one_letter_code
_entity_poly.pdbx_strand_id
1 'polypeptide(L)' 'MIGLYGTLEILVDPYTDFAKDTTGIRALQSIDIALRHAESFAAMQDAIA' A
#
# COMPACT_ATOMS: atom_id res chain seq x y z
N MET A 1 -9.26 12.47 5.66
CA MET A 1 -9.99 11.98 4.48
C MET A 1 -9.16 10.87 3.90
N ILE A 2 -9.80 9.75 3.59
CA ILE A 2 -9.17 8.61 2.94
C ILE A 2 -9.99 8.36 1.68
N GLY A 3 -9.36 8.49 0.52
CA GLY A 3 -9.92 8.14 -0.77
C GLY A 3 -9.38 6.80 -1.22
N LEU A 4 -10.27 5.87 -1.57
CA LEU A 4 -9.90 4.62 -2.24
C LEU A 4 -10.37 4.70 -3.68
N TYR A 5 -9.49 4.37 -4.62
CA TYR A 5 -9.81 4.34 -6.03
C TYR A 5 -9.86 2.89 -6.51
N GLY A 6 -11.07 2.33 -6.45
CA GLY A 6 -11.31 0.91 -6.75
C GLY A 6 -11.08 -0.01 -5.55
N THR A 7 -11.12 -1.31 -5.81
CA THR A 7 -10.80 -2.37 -4.84
C THR A 7 -9.35 -2.81 -4.99
N LEU A 8 -8.87 -3.67 -4.09
CA LEU A 8 -7.57 -4.32 -4.24
C LEU A 8 -7.53 -5.11 -5.56
N GLU A 9 -6.60 -4.75 -6.44
CA GLU A 9 -6.33 -5.48 -7.68
C GLU A 9 -5.32 -6.59 -7.38
N ILE A 10 -5.62 -7.82 -7.81
CA ILE A 10 -4.73 -8.96 -7.68
C ILE A 10 -4.40 -9.47 -9.08
N LEU A 11 -3.11 -9.50 -9.41
CA LEU A 11 -2.60 -10.07 -10.65
C LEU A 11 -1.69 -11.26 -10.31
N VAL A 12 -1.95 -12.39 -10.97
CA VAL A 12 -1.13 -13.59 -10.89
C VAL A 12 -0.28 -13.67 -12.16
N ASP A 13 1.04 -13.72 -12.00
CA ASP A 13 2.01 -13.85 -13.09
C ASP A 13 2.79 -15.16 -12.96
N PRO A 14 2.43 -16.19 -13.75
CA PRO A 14 3.16 -17.44 -13.79
C PRO A 14 4.33 -17.44 -14.79
N TYR A 15 4.61 -16.34 -15.51
CA TYR A 15 5.49 -16.36 -16.68
C TYR A 15 6.86 -15.72 -16.45
N THR A 16 6.94 -14.60 -15.73
CA THR A 16 8.16 -13.79 -15.65
C THR A 16 9.36 -14.50 -15.00
N ASP A 17 9.13 -15.53 -14.17
CA ASP A 17 10.19 -16.33 -13.54
C ASP A 17 9.90 -17.84 -13.56
N PHE A 18 9.33 -18.30 -14.68
CA PHE A 18 8.86 -19.69 -14.83
C PHE A 18 9.96 -20.74 -14.63
N ALA A 19 11.19 -20.46 -15.10
CA ALA A 19 12.33 -21.38 -14.97
C ALA A 19 12.76 -21.64 -13.52
N LYS A 20 12.28 -20.84 -12.57
CA LYS A 20 12.54 -21.01 -11.13
C LYS A 20 11.39 -21.71 -10.39
N ASP A 21 10.38 -22.20 -11.11
CA ASP A 21 9.15 -22.78 -10.54
C ASP A 21 8.44 -21.86 -9.54
N THR A 22 8.49 -20.54 -9.80
CA THR A 22 7.84 -19.54 -8.94
C THR A 22 6.66 -18.87 -9.65
N THR A 23 5.57 -18.67 -8.91
CA THR A 23 4.44 -17.84 -9.35
C THR A 23 4.48 -16.51 -8.60
N GLY A 24 4.55 -15.41 -9.35
CA GLY A 24 4.45 -14.07 -8.79
C GLY A 24 3.00 -13.69 -8.53
N ILE A 25 2.72 -13.11 -7.35
CA ILE A 25 1.43 -12.50 -7.05
C ILE A 25 1.67 -11.04 -6.71
N ARG A 26 1.00 -10.13 -7.43
CA ARG A 26 1.05 -8.69 -7.17
C ARG A 26 -0.33 -8.22 -6.69
N ALA A 27 -0.34 -7.47 -5.61
CA ALA A 27 -1.53 -6.80 -5.10
C ALA A 27 -1.33 -5.29 -5.12
N LEU A 28 -2.25 -4.54 -5.76
CA LEU A 28 -2.18 -3.08 -5.89
C LEU A 28 -3.46 -2.44 -5.36
N GLN A 29 -3.31 -1.41 -4.54
CA GLN A 29 -4.42 -0.61 -4.02
C GLN A 29 -4.01 0.86 -3.98
N SER A 30 -4.78 1.70 -4.66
CA SER A 30 -4.57 3.16 -4.70
C SER A 30 -5.33 3.83 -3.57
N ILE A 31 -4.60 4.52 -2.69
CA ILE A 31 -5.14 5.19 -1.50
C ILE A 31 -4.57 6.61 -1.40
N ASP A 32 -5.46 7.61 -1.37
CA ASP A 32 -5.10 9.00 -1.10
C ASP A 32 -5.48 9.36 0.33
N ILE A 33 -4.54 9.92 1.09
CA ILE A 33 -4.73 10.30 2.50
C ILE A 33 -4.47 11.80 2.67
N ALA A 34 -5.44 12.52 3.22
CA ALA A 34 -5.32 13.94 3.54
C ALA A 34 -5.88 14.27 4.93
N LEU A 35 -5.15 15.07 5.70
CA LEU A 35 -5.61 15.56 7.00
C LEU A 35 -6.27 16.94 6.83
N ARG A 36 -7.47 17.14 7.39
CA ARG A 36 -8.14 18.45 7.37
C ARG A 36 -7.75 19.34 8.54
N HIS A 37 -7.21 18.76 9.62
CA HIS A 37 -6.84 19.47 10.84
C HIS A 37 -5.72 18.69 11.54
N ALA A 38 -4.47 19.01 11.19
CA ALA A 38 -3.29 18.27 11.63
C ALA A 38 -2.98 18.46 13.12
N GLU A 39 -3.39 19.59 13.70
CA GLU A 39 -3.16 19.95 15.11
C GLU A 39 -3.95 19.10 16.12
N SER A 40 -4.91 18.30 15.66
CA SER A 40 -5.55 17.27 16.49
C SER A 40 -4.69 16.03 16.75
N PHE A 41 -3.51 15.93 16.13
CA PHE A 41 -2.61 14.79 16.27
C PHE A 41 -1.35 15.21 17.02
N ALA A 42 -0.89 14.35 17.93
CA ALA A 42 0.40 14.49 18.61
C ALA A 42 1.33 13.35 18.17
N ALA A 43 2.56 13.70 17.79
CA ALA A 43 3.61 12.74 17.50
C ALA A 43 4.63 12.73 18.64
N MET A 44 4.99 11.54 19.14
CA MET A 44 6.07 11.38 20.11
C MET A 44 7.42 11.45 19.37
N GLN A 45 8.14 12.56 19.53
CA GLN A 45 9.43 12.78 18.84
C GLN A 45 10.62 12.24 19.64
N ASP A 46 10.47 12.05 20.95
CA ASP A 46 11.55 11.62 21.85
C ASP A 46 11.94 10.13 21.69
N ALA A 47 11.09 9.32 21.06
CA ALA A 47 11.32 7.89 20.83
C ALA A 47 11.67 7.53 19.37
N ILE A 48 11.78 8.51 18.47
CA ILE A 48 12.14 8.28 17.06
C ILE A 48 13.65 8.51 16.94
N ALA A 49 14.40 7.42 16.83
CA ALA A 49 15.85 7.40 16.63
C ALA A 49 16.27 7.89 15.24
#